data_AF-A0A497LKT5-F1
#
_entry.id   AF-A0A497LKT5-F1
#
_cell.length_a   1.000
_cell.length_b   1.000
_cell.length_c   1.000
_cell.angle_alpha   90.00
_cell.angle_beta   90.00
_cell.angle_gamma   90.00
#
_symmetry.space_group_name_H-M   'P 1'
#
loop_
_entity.id
_entity.type
_entity.pdbx_description
1 polymer ?
#
loop_
_entity_poly.entity_id
_entity_poly.type
_entity_poly.pdbx_seq_one_letter_code
_entity_poly.pdbx_strand_id
1 'polypeptide(L)'
;MLHGLALLPLSFTHVEGFTVRLAVSLAVFALLLLFVRRTGVRRETAALPAVLSLSALGVLLVAAAAALSLFKVSLPVMVWALSLALGVFMAMLKRDLFKVVLGVYVAINAAHGLFLEFAGPPVASIAFDLMELAVVGVMLWMAFLVYQRYGSLDVWRANLLRW
;
A
#
# COMPACT_ATOMS: atom_id res chain seq x y z
N MET A 1 -16.44 1.45 6.08
CA MET A 1 -16.02 0.79 4.82
C MET A 1 -16.15 1.67 3.57
N LEU A 2 -16.68 2.91 3.62
CA LEU A 2 -16.89 3.76 2.43
C LEU A 2 -15.83 4.86 2.20
N HIS A 3 -14.87 5.06 3.11
CA HIS A 3 -13.92 6.18 3.01
C HIS A 3 -12.71 5.91 2.10
N GLY A 4 -12.43 4.66 1.74
CA GLY A 4 -11.31 4.31 0.85
C GLY A 4 -11.58 4.52 -0.64
N LEU A 5 -12.86 4.59 -1.04
CA LEU A 5 -13.28 4.81 -2.43
C LEU A 5 -13.32 6.30 -2.82
N ALA A 6 -13.26 7.21 -1.84
CA ALA A 6 -13.43 8.65 -2.07
C ALA A 6 -12.18 9.36 -2.63
N LEU A 7 -11.03 8.70 -2.66
CA LEU A 7 -9.77 9.27 -3.16
C LEU A 7 -9.47 8.93 -4.63
N LEU A 8 -10.31 8.13 -5.29
CA LEU A 8 -10.11 7.69 -6.67
C LEU A 8 -10.33 8.74 -7.79
N PRO A 9 -11.06 9.87 -7.65
CA PRO A 9 -11.43 10.65 -8.84
C PRO A 9 -10.63 11.93 -9.11
N LEU A 10 -9.56 12.26 -8.36
CA LEU A 10 -9.01 13.62 -8.43
C LEU A 10 -7.93 13.89 -9.51
N SER A 11 -7.47 12.90 -10.29
CA SER A 11 -6.36 13.12 -11.25
C SER A 11 -6.55 12.60 -12.68
N PHE A 12 -7.72 12.06 -13.05
CA PHE A 12 -7.91 11.44 -14.38
C PHE A 12 -8.62 12.38 -15.36
N THR A 13 -7.86 13.06 -16.21
CA THR A 13 -8.37 13.84 -17.34
C THR A 13 -8.77 12.98 -18.55
N HIS A 14 -8.45 11.68 -18.54
CA HIS A 14 -8.80 10.73 -19.60
C HIS A 14 -9.60 9.53 -19.05
N VAL A 15 -10.81 9.34 -19.58
CA VAL A 15 -11.76 8.29 -19.18
C VAL A 15 -11.16 6.89 -19.32
N GLU A 16 -10.33 6.66 -20.34
CA GLU A 16 -9.68 5.37 -20.59
C GLU A 16 -8.69 5.00 -19.47
N GLY A 17 -7.88 5.94 -19.01
CA GLY A 17 -6.95 5.72 -17.89
C GLY A 17 -7.66 5.42 -16.57
N PHE A 18 -8.81 6.05 -16.33
CA PHE A 18 -9.63 5.77 -15.14
C PHE A 18 -10.20 4.34 -15.15
N THR A 19 -10.69 3.86 -16.30
CA THR A 19 -11.25 2.51 -16.41
C THR A 19 -10.22 1.41 -16.15
N VAL A 20 -9.00 1.56 -16.68
CA VAL A 20 -7.90 0.61 -16.45
C VAL A 20 -7.49 0.61 -14.98
N ARG A 21 -7.31 1.80 -14.38
CA ARG A 21 -6.96 1.95 -12.96
C ARG A 21 -7.99 1.30 -12.03
N LEU A 22 -9.27 1.50 -12.35
CA LEU A 22 -10.37 0.89 -11.60
C LEU A 22 -10.34 -0.64 -11.72
N ALA A 23 -10.12 -1.18 -12.93
CA ALA A 23 -10.01 -2.61 -13.15
C ALA A 23 -8.83 -3.23 -12.38
N VAL A 24 -7.67 -2.57 -12.38
CA VAL A 24 -6.47 -3.00 -11.64
C VAL A 24 -6.73 -2.99 -10.13
N SER A 25 -7.34 -1.91 -9.62
CA SER A 25 -7.72 -1.80 -8.21
C SER A 25 -8.69 -2.90 -7.78
N LEU A 26 -9.68 -3.22 -8.61
CA LEU A 26 -10.63 -4.30 -8.38
C LEU A 26 -9.97 -5.68 -8.43
N ALA A 27 -9.03 -5.89 -9.36
CA ALA A 27 -8.27 -7.13 -9.47
C ALA A 27 -7.40 -7.36 -8.23
N VAL A 28 -6.69 -6.34 -7.76
CA VAL A 28 -5.90 -6.43 -6.52
C VAL A 28 -6.80 -6.68 -5.31
N PHE A 29 -7.94 -5.99 -5.23
CA PHE A 29 -8.91 -6.22 -4.17
C PHE A 29 -9.44 -7.67 -4.17
N ALA A 30 -9.75 -8.22 -5.35
CA ALA A 30 -10.17 -9.61 -5.50
C ALA A 30 -9.06 -10.59 -5.07
N LEU A 31 -7.80 -10.35 -5.43
CA LEU A 31 -6.65 -11.16 -5.00
C LEU A 31 -6.49 -11.14 -3.48
N LEU A 32 -6.60 -9.97 -2.84
CA LEU A 32 -6.55 -9.82 -1.39
C LEU A 32 -7.69 -10.58 -0.70
N LEU A 33 -8.92 -10.48 -1.23
CA LEU A 33 -10.07 -11.23 -0.71
C LEU A 33 -9.89 -12.75 -0.85
N LEU A 34 -9.41 -13.21 -2.00
CA LEU A 34 -9.11 -14.63 -2.23
C LEU A 34 -8.05 -15.13 -1.25
N PHE A 35 -7.00 -14.35 -1.02
CA PHE A 35 -5.95 -14.66 -0.07
C PHE A 35 -6.49 -14.79 1.36
N VAL A 36 -7.30 -13.83 1.82
CA VAL A 36 -7.92 -13.87 3.16
C VAL A 36 -8.88 -15.05 3.29
N ARG A 37 -9.69 -15.35 2.27
CA ARG A 37 -10.58 -16.52 2.26
C ARG A 37 -9.81 -17.84 2.36
N ARG A 38 -8.66 -17.94 1.70
CA ARG A 38 -7.82 -19.16 1.68
C ARG A 38 -7.06 -19.37 2.99
N THR A 39 -6.57 -18.31 3.61
CA THR A 39 -5.71 -18.40 4.80
C THR A 39 -6.48 -18.27 6.12
N GLY A 40 -7.71 -17.75 6.09
CA GLY A 40 -8.56 -17.62 7.28
C GLY A 40 -7.98 -16.72 8.38
N VAL A 41 -6.95 -15.93 8.06
CA VAL A 41 -6.20 -15.15 9.06
C VAL A 41 -7.08 -14.03 9.60
N ARG A 42 -7.49 -14.16 10.87
CA ARG A 42 -8.21 -13.15 11.67
C ARG A 42 -7.45 -12.67 12.90
N ARG A 43 -6.20 -13.09 13.11
CA ARG A 43 -5.48 -12.85 14.36
C ARG A 43 -4.50 -11.70 14.25
N GLU A 44 -4.84 -10.59 14.90
CA GLU A 44 -3.87 -9.55 15.25
C GLU A 44 -3.03 -10.03 16.44
N THR A 45 -1.82 -10.53 16.19
CA THR A 45 -0.80 -10.55 17.24
C THR A 45 -0.21 -9.13 17.33
N ALA A 46 -0.53 -8.45 18.43
CA ALA A 46 -0.09 -7.09 18.73
C ALA A 46 1.45 -7.01 18.73
N ALA A 47 2.02 -6.42 17.69
CA ALA A 47 3.41 -5.99 17.69
C ALA A 47 3.44 -4.55 18.23
N LEU A 48 4.00 -4.39 19.44
CA LEU A 48 4.10 -3.13 20.22
C LEU A 48 2.75 -2.54 20.66
N PRO A 49 2.70 -1.72 21.73
CA PRO A 49 1.49 -0.99 22.09
C PRO A 49 1.11 -0.08 20.92
N ALA A 50 0.15 -0.54 20.10
CA ALA A 50 -0.23 0.03 18.82
C ALA A 50 -0.53 1.54 18.88
N VAL A 51 -0.98 2.01 20.06
CA VAL A 51 -1.31 3.40 20.37
C VAL A 51 -0.10 4.34 20.25
N LEU A 52 1.09 3.94 20.70
CA LEU A 52 2.31 4.78 20.64
C LEU A 52 2.84 4.93 19.21
N SER A 53 2.73 3.87 18.39
CA SER A 53 3.19 3.89 16.99
C SER A 53 2.28 4.70 16.07
N LEU A 54 0.97 4.68 16.32
CA LEU A 54 -0.03 5.38 15.51
C LEU A 54 -0.06 6.87 15.83
N SER A 55 0.05 7.23 17.11
CA SER A 55 0.13 8.63 17.51
C SER A 55 1.43 9.29 17.02
N ALA A 56 2.58 8.61 17.15
CA ALA A 56 3.85 9.11 16.63
C ALA A 56 3.83 9.29 15.11
N LEU A 57 3.25 8.34 14.37
CA LEU A 57 3.06 8.46 12.93
C LEU A 57 2.10 9.62 12.59
N GLY A 58 0.99 9.77 13.31
CA GLY A 58 0.07 10.89 13.11
C GLY A 58 0.76 12.25 13.30
N VAL A 59 1.56 12.38 14.36
CA VAL A 59 2.35 13.60 14.62
C VAL A 59 3.37 13.85 13.51
N LEU A 60 4.08 12.81 13.06
CA LEU A 60 5.04 12.91 11.95
C LEU A 60 4.37 13.31 10.63
N LEU A 61 3.21 12.73 10.31
CA LEU A 61 2.47 13.06 9.09
C LEU A 61 1.92 14.49 9.14
N VAL A 62 1.43 14.95 10.30
CA VAL A 62 0.97 16.34 10.47
C VAL A 62 2.15 17.32 10.37
N ALA A 63 3.29 17.01 10.99
CA ALA A 63 4.50 17.82 10.87
C ALA A 63 5.01 17.87 9.43
N ALA A 64 5.00 16.74 8.72
CA ALA A 64 5.37 16.66 7.30
C ALA A 64 4.41 17.46 6.42
N ALA A 65 3.09 17.38 6.66
CA ALA A 65 2.09 18.18 5.95
C ALA A 65 2.30 19.69 6.19
N ALA A 66 2.56 20.09 7.44
CA ALA A 66 2.86 21.47 7.80
C ALA A 66 4.18 21.97 7.17
N ALA A 67 5.19 21.12 7.08
CA ALA A 67 6.44 21.48 6.39
C ALA A 67 6.20 21.65 4.88
N LEU A 68 5.49 20.72 4.24
CA LEU A 68 5.18 20.78 2.80
C LEU A 68 4.31 21.99 2.44
N SER A 69 3.42 22.43 3.32
CA SER A 69 2.59 23.62 3.09
C SER A 69 3.42 24.93 3.12
N LEU A 70 4.49 25.00 3.91
CA LEU A 70 5.43 26.13 3.90
C LEU A 70 6.15 26.27 2.55
N PHE A 71 6.40 25.16 1.87
CA PHE A 71 7.01 25.12 0.54
C PHE A 71 6.01 25.32 -0.61
N LYS A 72 4.74 25.65 -0.31
CA LYS A 72 3.66 25.85 -1.30
C LYS A 72 3.48 24.65 -2.24
N VAL A 73 3.72 23.44 -1.73
CA VAL A 73 3.48 22.20 -2.48
C VAL A 73 1.97 22.06 -2.73
N SER A 74 1.60 21.58 -3.93
CA SER A 74 0.20 21.38 -4.27
C SER A 74 -0.43 20.30 -3.38
N LEU A 75 -1.72 20.48 -3.05
CA LEU A 75 -2.45 19.54 -2.19
C LEU A 75 -2.45 18.10 -2.72
N PRO A 76 -2.61 17.83 -4.05
CA PRO A 76 -2.51 16.49 -4.60
C PRO A 76 -1.14 15.84 -4.35
N VAL A 77 -0.04 16.56 -4.62
CA VAL A 77 1.33 16.07 -4.39
C VAL A 77 1.56 15.78 -2.91
N MET A 78 1.06 16.65 -2.02
CA MET A 78 1.17 16.44 -0.57
C MET A 78 0.43 15.18 -0.11
N VAL A 79 -0.79 14.94 -0.61
CA VAL A 79 -1.58 13.73 -0.30
C VAL A 79 -0.85 12.47 -0.74
N TRP A 80 -0.31 12.46 -1.96
CA TRP A 80 0.44 11.31 -2.46
C TRP A 80 1.74 11.09 -1.69
N ALA A 81 2.50 12.14 -1.37
CA ALA A 81 3.73 12.03 -0.59
C ALA A 81 3.48 11.46 0.82
N LEU A 82 2.44 11.92 1.50
CA LEU A 82 2.05 11.42 2.83
C LEU A 82 1.55 9.97 2.76
N SER A 83 0.81 9.62 1.71
CA SER A 83 0.33 8.25 1.47
C SER A 83 1.50 7.29 1.21
N LEU A 84 2.54 7.75 0.49
CA LEU A 84 3.77 6.99 0.27
C LEU A 84 4.49 6.73 1.59
N ALA A 85 4.67 7.76 2.42
CA ALA A 85 5.29 7.63 3.74
C ALA A 85 4.51 6.64 4.65
N LEU A 86 3.18 6.72 4.62
CA LEU A 86 2.30 5.80 5.35
C LEU A 86 2.46 4.35 4.86
N GLY A 87 2.46 4.12 3.55
CA GLY A 87 2.62 2.80 2.96
C GLY A 87 3.97 2.15 3.32
N VAL A 88 5.06 2.92 3.22
CA VAL A 88 6.41 2.48 3.60
C VAL A 88 6.47 2.14 5.10
N PHE A 89 5.92 3.00 5.96
CA PHE A 89 5.88 2.75 7.40
C PHE A 89 5.12 1.47 7.75
N MET A 90 3.95 1.25 7.12
CA MET A 90 3.16 0.04 7.32
C MET A 90 3.92 -1.20 6.87
N ALA A 91 4.66 -1.12 5.76
CA ALA A 91 5.49 -2.22 5.26
C ALA A 91 6.66 -2.55 6.20
N MET A 92 7.26 -1.56 6.86
CA MET A 92 8.41 -1.77 7.75
C MET A 92 8.03 -2.30 9.14
N LEU A 93 6.92 -1.84 9.71
CA LEU A 93 6.61 -2.09 11.13
C LEU A 93 5.66 -3.26 11.37
N LYS A 94 4.92 -3.70 10.35
CA LYS A 94 3.97 -4.79 10.54
C LYS A 94 4.69 -6.14 10.44
N ARG A 95 4.46 -6.98 11.44
CA ARG A 95 4.92 -8.38 11.46
C ARG A 95 4.08 -9.31 10.59
N ASP A 96 2.83 -8.93 10.34
CA ASP A 96 1.91 -9.69 9.50
C ASP A 96 2.21 -9.41 8.03
N LEU A 97 2.65 -10.44 7.30
CA LEU A 97 2.94 -10.38 5.86
C LEU A 97 1.79 -9.77 5.07
N PHE A 98 0.53 -10.06 5.42
CA PHE A 98 -0.61 -9.49 4.71
C PHE A 98 -0.67 -7.96 4.85
N LYS A 99 -0.39 -7.45 6.06
CA LYS A 99 -0.33 -6.00 6.31
C LYS A 99 0.90 -5.37 5.64
N VAL A 100 2.00 -6.11 5.51
CA VAL A 100 3.16 -5.66 4.73
C VAL A 100 2.79 -5.52 3.25
N VAL A 101 2.12 -6.52 2.65
CA VAL A 101 1.63 -6.43 1.26
C VAL A 101 0.71 -5.22 1.06
N LEU A 102 -0.21 -4.98 2.00
CA LEU A 102 -1.07 -3.79 1.96
C LEU A 102 -0.28 -2.48 2.04
N GLY A 103 0.74 -2.41 2.90
CA GLY A 103 1.61 -1.23 3.01
C GLY A 103 2.35 -0.95 1.70
N VAL A 104 2.90 -2.00 1.07
CA VAL A 104 3.57 -1.88 -0.24
C VAL A 104 2.58 -1.47 -1.33
N TYR A 105 1.37 -2.03 -1.35
CA TYR A 105 0.32 -1.64 -2.29
C TYR A 105 -0.04 -0.15 -2.19
N VAL A 106 -0.19 0.36 -0.96
CA VAL A 106 -0.45 1.80 -0.72
C VAL A 106 0.73 2.65 -1.19
N ALA A 107 1.97 2.22 -0.94
CA ALA A 107 3.16 2.93 -1.38
C ALA A 107 3.28 2.98 -2.91
N ILE A 108 3.01 1.87 -3.62
CA ILE A 108 3.03 1.82 -5.09
C ILE A 108 1.98 2.75 -5.68
N ASN A 109 0.74 2.71 -5.17
CA ASN A 109 -0.32 3.59 -5.65
C ASN A 109 -0.01 5.06 -5.43
N ALA A 110 0.62 5.39 -4.29
CA ALA A 110 1.05 6.74 -3.99
C ALA A 110 2.22 7.21 -4.89
N ALA A 111 3.19 6.33 -5.16
CA ALA A 111 4.28 6.62 -6.09
C ALA A 111 3.76 6.85 -7.51
N HIS A 112 2.78 6.06 -7.95
CA HIS A 112 2.12 6.26 -9.24
C HIS A 112 1.31 7.56 -9.29
N GLY A 113 0.63 7.93 -8.20
CA GLY A 113 -0.03 9.24 -8.07
C GLY A 113 0.96 10.40 -8.23
N LEU A 114 2.10 10.36 -7.55
CA LEU A 114 3.18 11.34 -7.74
C LEU A 114 3.69 11.37 -9.18
N PHE A 115 3.92 10.20 -9.78
CA PHE A 115 4.40 10.09 -11.16
C PHE A 115 3.47 10.80 -12.17
N LEU A 116 2.15 10.71 -11.96
CA LEU A 116 1.17 11.39 -12.81
C LEU A 116 1.18 12.91 -12.61
N GLU A 117 1.34 13.39 -11.39
CA GLU A 117 1.43 14.84 -11.09
C GLU A 117 2.68 15.50 -11.71
N PHE A 118 3.76 14.73 -11.90
CA PHE A 118 4.99 15.20 -12.58
C PHE A 118 4.98 14.98 -14.09
N ALA A 119 3.80 14.85 -14.71
CA ALA A 119 3.59 14.70 -16.16
C ALA A 119 4.31 13.49 -16.78
N GLY A 120 4.31 12.36 -16.06
CA GLY A 120 4.81 11.09 -16.59
C GLY A 120 4.12 10.69 -17.90
N PRO A 121 4.83 10.12 -18.90
CA PRO A 121 4.22 9.71 -20.15
C PRO A 121 3.13 8.66 -19.92
N PRO A 122 1.98 8.71 -20.64
CA PRO A 122 0.84 7.82 -20.40
C PRO A 122 1.19 6.33 -20.57
N VAL A 123 2.15 6.01 -21.46
CA VAL A 123 2.65 4.63 -21.64
C VAL A 123 3.31 4.08 -20.36
N ALA A 124 3.99 4.92 -19.59
CA ALA A 124 4.58 4.50 -18.33
C ALA A 124 3.51 4.22 -17.26
N SER A 125 2.33 4.85 -17.33
CA SER A 125 1.22 4.56 -16.41
C SER A 125 0.72 3.12 -16.55
N ILE A 126 0.60 2.62 -17.78
CA ILE A 126 0.18 1.22 -18.04
C ILE A 126 1.24 0.24 -17.53
N ALA A 127 2.53 0.58 -17.69
CA ALA A 127 3.62 -0.22 -17.14
C ALA A 127 3.58 -0.25 -15.60
N PHE A 128 3.23 0.85 -14.95
CA PHE A 128 3.00 0.91 -13.50
C PHE A 128 1.85 -0.01 -13.07
N ASP A 129 0.72 0.02 -13.77
CA ASP A 129 -0.45 -0.82 -13.48
C ASP A 129 -0.13 -2.32 -13.59
N LEU A 130 0.61 -2.73 -14.64
CA LEU A 130 1.05 -4.11 -14.82
C LEU A 130 2.08 -4.54 -13.76
N MET A 131 3.01 -3.65 -13.44
CA MET A 131 4.00 -3.87 -12.38
C MET A 131 3.32 -4.04 -11.01
N GLU A 132 2.30 -3.23 -10.71
CA GLU A 132 1.52 -3.32 -9.48
C GLU A 132 0.87 -4.70 -9.32
N LEU A 133 0.20 -5.19 -10.37
CA LEU A 133 -0.39 -6.53 -10.38
C LEU A 133 0.67 -7.62 -10.18
N ALA A 134 1.80 -7.53 -10.88
CA ALA A 134 2.88 -8.50 -10.79
C ALA A 134 3.49 -8.53 -9.38
N VAL A 135 3.82 -7.36 -8.81
CA VAL A 135 4.42 -7.24 -7.47
C VAL A 135 3.46 -7.75 -6.41
N VAL A 136 2.20 -7.31 -6.42
CA VAL A 136 1.20 -7.78 -5.44
C VAL A 136 0.97 -9.28 -5.59
N GLY A 137 0.86 -9.79 -6.82
CA GLY A 137 0.70 -11.21 -7.09
C GLY A 137 1.84 -12.05 -6.53
N VAL A 138 3.09 -11.65 -6.79
CA VAL A 138 4.29 -12.32 -6.26
C VAL A 138 4.34 -12.24 -4.74
N MET A 139 4.04 -11.08 -4.14
CA MET A 139 4.04 -10.93 -2.68
C MET A 139 2.97 -11.79 -2.01
N LEU A 140 1.76 -11.86 -2.55
CA LEU A 140 0.70 -12.73 -2.04
C LEU A 140 1.04 -14.21 -2.21
N TRP A 141 1.67 -14.58 -3.34
CA TRP A 141 2.18 -15.93 -3.56
C TRP A 141 3.24 -16.31 -2.52
N MET A 142 4.22 -15.44 -2.28
CA MET A 142 5.25 -15.64 -1.25
C MET A 142 4.63 -15.74 0.15
N ALA A 143 3.69 -14.85 0.49
CA ALA A 143 2.98 -14.91 1.76
C ALA A 143 2.20 -16.22 1.93
N PHE A 144 1.61 -16.74 0.85
CA PHE A 144 0.92 -18.02 0.86
C PHE A 144 1.88 -19.20 1.08
N LEU A 145 3.06 -19.20 0.46
CA LEU A 145 4.09 -20.22 0.69
C LEU A 145 4.59 -20.20 2.14
N VAL A 146 4.80 -19.02 2.71
CA VAL A 146 5.16 -18.87 4.14
C VAL A 146 4.04 -19.42 5.03
N TYR A 147 2.78 -19.11 4.72
CA TYR A 147 1.64 -19.65 5.46
C TYR A 147 1.57 -21.17 5.41
N GLN A 148 1.74 -21.79 4.24
CA GLN A 148 1.75 -23.25 4.11
C GLN A 148 2.88 -23.90 4.92
N ARG A 149 4.05 -23.26 4.99
CA ARG A 149 5.21 -23.81 5.69
C ARG A 149 5.14 -23.66 7.20
N TYR A 150 4.67 -22.52 7.71
CA TYR A 150 4.73 -22.18 9.14
C TYR A 150 3.37 -22.11 9.83
N GLY A 151 2.27 -22.29 9.09
CA GLY A 151 0.89 -22.14 9.58
C GLY A 151 0.55 -20.71 10.04
N SER A 152 1.38 -19.73 9.70
CA SER A 152 1.30 -18.35 10.19
C SER A 152 1.88 -17.38 9.18
N LEU A 153 1.34 -16.16 9.15
CA LEU A 153 1.82 -15.02 8.34
C LEU A 153 2.80 -14.11 9.10
N ASP A 154 3.27 -14.54 10.27
CA ASP A 154 4.24 -13.77 11.06
C ASP A 154 5.65 -13.86 10.42
N VAL A 155 6.15 -12.73 9.92
CA VAL A 155 7.49 -12.59 9.32
C VAL A 155 8.57 -13.10 10.28
N TRP A 156 8.40 -12.93 11.59
CA TRP A 156 9.41 -13.29 12.57
C TRP A 156 9.54 -14.80 12.79
N ARG A 157 8.53 -15.58 12.40
CA ARG A 157 8.63 -17.05 12.40
C ARG A 157 9.48 -17.57 11.25
N ALA A 158 9.65 -16.79 10.18
CA ALA A 158 10.56 -17.09 9.09
C ALA A 158 12.03 -16.73 9.41
N ASN A 159 12.46 -16.94 10.67
CA ASN A 159 13.79 -16.60 11.18
C ASN A 159 14.93 -17.53 10.68
N LEU A 160 14.75 -18.26 9.59
CA LEU A 160 15.76 -19.18 9.06
C LEU A 160 17.02 -18.49 8.51
N LEU A 161 17.03 -17.16 8.42
CA LEU A 161 18.15 -16.37 7.87
C LEU A 161 18.78 -15.42 8.90
N ARG A 162 18.40 -15.51 10.18
CA ARG A 162 19.13 -14.80 11.25
C ARG A 162 20.39 -15.61 11.58
N TRP A 163 21.50 -15.17 11.02
CA TRP A 163 22.84 -15.50 11.50
C TRP A 163 23.14 -14.71 12.77
#